data_AF-A0AB34IRR7-F1
#
_entry.id   AF-A0AB34IRR7-F1
#
_cell.length_a   1.000
_cell.length_b   1.000
_cell.length_c   1.000
_cell.angle_alpha   90.00
_cell.angle_beta   90.00
_cell.angle_gamma   90.00
#
_symmetry.space_group_name_H-M   'P 1'
#
loop_
_entity.id
_entity.type
_entity.pdbx_description
1 polymer ?
#
loop_
_entity_poly.entity_id
_entity_poly.type
_entity_poly.pdbx_seq_one_letter_code
_entity_poly.pdbx_strand_id
1 'polypeptide(L)'
;MSDASLRAVSQRVYMQPSAHPVEDIQKNWLRNQIETEHYALGRMYGKHLPMQIRMEVDILSQVQRLPGLPNSNLGIETILGRDDKIDFEDYLGDPRMSEYSVDMRAVMEKRLGLEVRSPIFAGEGVQQRRDGQLPRAGVAQCKQVALL
;
A
#
# COMPACT_ATOMS: atom_id res chain seq x y z
N MET A 1 2.89 20.23 38.44
CA MET A 1 2.52 19.02 37.70
C MET A 1 3.58 18.80 36.64
N SER A 2 4.21 17.63 36.62
CA SER A 2 5.52 17.39 35.97
C SER A 2 5.42 17.10 34.47
N ASP A 3 6.33 17.66 33.66
CA ASP A 3 6.42 17.44 32.20
C ASP A 3 6.53 15.97 31.79
N ALA A 4 7.12 15.13 32.65
CA ALA A 4 7.21 13.68 32.42
C ALA A 4 5.83 13.00 32.32
N SER A 5 4.82 13.54 33.01
CA SER A 5 3.45 13.01 32.98
C SER A 5 2.73 13.36 31.67
N LEU A 6 2.94 14.56 31.12
CA LEU A 6 2.35 14.99 29.86
C LEU A 6 2.89 14.20 28.67
N ARG A 7 4.20 13.89 28.66
CA ARG A 7 4.82 13.00 27.64
C ARG A 7 4.26 11.58 27.67
N ALA A 8 4.03 11.02 28.86
CA ALA A 8 3.46 9.67 28.99
C ALA A 8 1.98 9.63 28.53
N VAL A 9 1.22 10.70 28.79
CA VAL A 9 -0.16 10.84 28.31
C VAL A 9 -0.19 11.02 26.79
N SER A 10 0.68 11.86 26.22
CA SER A 10 0.74 12.05 24.76
C SER A 10 1.13 10.77 24.03
N GLN A 11 2.12 10.01 24.53
CA GLN A 11 2.49 8.71 23.96
C GLN A 11 1.32 7.72 23.94
N ARG A 12 0.48 7.69 24.98
CA ARG A 12 -0.73 6.84 24.99
C ARG A 12 -1.77 7.25 23.97
N VAL A 13 -1.92 8.56 23.74
CA VAL A 13 -2.86 9.10 22.74
C VAL A 13 -2.38 8.79 21.32
N TYR A 14 -1.10 9.00 21.02
CA TYR A 14 -0.53 8.70 19.70
C TYR A 14 -0.31 7.19 19.44
N MET A 15 -0.33 6.34 20.47
CA MET A 15 -0.34 4.88 20.30
C MET A 15 -1.72 4.32 19.93
N GLN A 16 -2.80 5.11 19.98
CA GLN A 16 -4.09 4.66 19.48
C GLN A 16 -4.10 4.61 17.94
N PRO A 17 -4.86 3.69 17.31
CA PRO A 17 -4.92 3.54 15.85
C PRO A 17 -5.31 4.82 15.10
N SER A 18 -6.08 5.69 15.76
CA SER A 18 -6.23 7.09 15.42
C SER A 18 -6.17 7.92 16.69
N ALA A 19 -5.29 8.92 16.71
CA ALA A 19 -5.16 9.80 17.85
C ALA A 19 -6.26 10.88 17.82
N HIS A 20 -6.79 11.17 16.63
CA HIS A 20 -7.68 12.29 16.39
C HIS A 20 -8.81 11.92 15.41
N PRO A 21 -10.07 12.34 15.64
CA PRO A 21 -11.20 11.99 14.77
C PRO A 21 -11.02 12.47 13.32
N VAL A 22 -10.34 13.61 13.11
CA VAL A 22 -10.03 14.09 11.75
C VAL A 22 -9.02 13.18 11.04
N GLU A 23 -8.14 12.51 11.77
CA GLU A 23 -7.19 11.56 11.18
C GLU A 23 -7.95 10.39 10.53
N ASP A 24 -9.00 9.88 11.18
CA ASP A 24 -9.85 8.83 10.63
C ASP A 24 -10.63 9.29 9.40
N ILE A 25 -11.11 10.53 9.43
CA ILE A 25 -11.82 11.14 8.30
C ILE A 25 -10.87 11.25 7.10
N GLN A 26 -9.63 11.68 7.32
CA GLN A 26 -8.62 11.82 6.28
C GLN A 26 -8.22 10.45 5.71
N LYS A 27 -7.93 9.45 6.56
CA LYS A 27 -7.57 8.09 6.13
C LYS A 27 -8.66 7.42 5.29
N ASN A 28 -9.93 7.70 5.58
CA ASN A 28 -11.07 7.09 4.88
C ASN A 28 -11.69 8.00 3.82
N TRP A 29 -11.11 9.18 3.54
CA TRP A 29 -11.71 10.20 2.69
C TRP A 29 -12.10 9.66 1.31
N LEU A 30 -11.17 8.98 0.62
CA LEU A 30 -11.42 8.44 -0.72
C LEU A 30 -12.53 7.38 -0.71
N ARG A 31 -12.54 6.50 0.29
CA ARG A 31 -13.58 5.46 0.43
C ARG A 31 -14.96 6.08 0.63
N ASN A 32 -15.04 7.07 1.51
CA ASN A 32 -16.28 7.79 1.79
C ASN A 32 -16.79 8.55 0.57
N GLN A 33 -15.89 9.15 -0.22
CA GLN A 33 -16.25 9.84 -1.45
C GLN A 33 -16.86 8.89 -2.47
N ILE A 34 -16.20 7.77 -2.75
CA ILE A 34 -16.69 6.74 -3.68
C ILE A 34 -18.03 6.17 -3.21
N GLU A 35 -18.18 5.89 -1.92
CA GLU A 35 -19.42 5.37 -1.35
C GLU A 35 -20.57 6.38 -1.47
N THR A 36 -20.29 7.66 -1.23
CA THR A 36 -21.28 8.74 -1.39
C THR A 36 -21.74 8.87 -2.84
N GLU A 37 -20.81 8.78 -3.79
CA GLU A 37 -21.11 8.80 -5.22
C GLU A 37 -21.95 7.58 -5.65
N HIS A 38 -21.54 6.38 -5.26
CA HIS A 38 -22.31 5.16 -5.53
C HIS A 38 -23.71 5.18 -4.91
N TYR A 39 -23.85 5.77 -3.72
CA TYR A 39 -25.15 5.98 -3.11
C TYR A 39 -26.03 6.92 -3.95
N ALA A 40 -25.48 8.02 -4.46
CA ALA A 40 -26.20 8.94 -5.34
C ALA A 40 -26.60 8.25 -6.66
N LEU A 41 -25.68 7.54 -7.30
CA LEU A 41 -25.94 6.77 -8.53
C LEU A 41 -27.02 5.71 -8.32
N GLY A 42 -26.97 4.98 -7.20
CA GLY A 42 -27.97 3.99 -6.83
C GLY A 42 -29.37 4.58 -6.62
N ARG A 43 -29.46 5.84 -6.19
CA ARG A 43 -30.75 6.55 -6.06
C ARG A 43 -31.29 7.05 -7.40
N MET A 44 -30.42 7.50 -8.31
CA MET A 44 -30.83 8.06 -9.60
C MET A 44 -31.13 6.97 -10.64
N TYR A 45 -30.25 5.99 -10.74
CA TYR A 45 -30.29 4.95 -11.78
C TYR A 45 -30.73 3.58 -11.23
N GLY A 46 -30.84 3.43 -9.91
CA GLY A 46 -31.18 2.16 -9.26
C GLY A 46 -29.94 1.34 -8.89
N LYS A 47 -30.15 0.28 -8.10
CA LYS A 47 -29.06 -0.49 -7.45
C LYS A 47 -28.10 -1.21 -8.40
N HIS A 48 -28.50 -1.44 -9.66
CA HIS A 48 -27.70 -2.17 -10.64
C HIS A 48 -26.41 -1.44 -11.06
N LEU A 49 -26.46 -0.09 -11.17
CA LEU A 49 -25.34 0.71 -11.64
C LEU A 49 -24.12 0.66 -10.69
N PRO A 50 -24.25 0.95 -9.38
CA PRO A 50 -23.12 0.81 -8.46
C PRO A 50 -22.63 -0.64 -8.34
N MET A 51 -23.51 -1.64 -8.52
CA MET A 51 -23.10 -3.05 -8.57
C MET A 51 -22.21 -3.31 -9.79
N GLN A 52 -22.59 -2.81 -10.97
CA GLN A 52 -21.78 -2.92 -12.18
C GLN A 52 -20.41 -2.27 -12.00
N ILE A 53 -20.37 -1.02 -11.53
CA ILE A 53 -19.10 -0.32 -11.31
C ILE A 53 -18.19 -1.10 -10.35
N ARG A 54 -18.75 -1.64 -9.26
CA ARG A 54 -17.98 -2.46 -8.32
C ARG A 54 -17.41 -3.72 -8.98
N MET A 55 -18.19 -4.41 -9.80
CA MET A 55 -17.71 -5.57 -10.55
C MET A 55 -16.58 -5.19 -11.51
N GLU A 56 -16.69 -4.06 -12.22
CA GLU A 56 -15.65 -3.60 -13.14
C GLU A 56 -14.35 -3.26 -12.40
N VAL A 57 -14.43 -2.57 -11.26
CA VAL A 57 -13.27 -2.31 -10.38
C VAL A 57 -12.64 -3.62 -9.90
N ASP A 58 -13.44 -4.59 -9.45
CA ASP A 58 -12.94 -5.88 -8.98
C ASP A 58 -12.25 -6.67 -10.10
N ILE A 59 -12.75 -6.61 -11.34
CA ILE A 59 -12.11 -7.23 -12.51
C ILE A 59 -10.78 -6.55 -12.82
N LEU A 60 -10.75 -5.21 -12.85
CA LEU A 60 -9.53 -4.45 -13.17
C LEU A 60 -8.47 -4.56 -12.08
N SER A 61 -8.87 -4.77 -10.82
CA SER A 61 -7.94 -4.97 -9.70
C SER A 61 -7.05 -6.22 -9.84
N GLN A 62 -7.52 -7.21 -10.62
CA GLN A 62 -6.80 -8.45 -10.87
C GLN A 62 -5.66 -8.25 -11.89
N VAL A 63 -5.77 -7.23 -12.75
CA VAL A 63 -4.76 -6.91 -13.75
C VAL A 63 -3.60 -6.18 -13.08
N GLN A 64 -2.54 -6.93 -12.79
CA GLN A 64 -1.35 -6.39 -12.13
C GLN A 64 -0.09 -6.61 -12.96
N ARG A 65 0.84 -5.65 -12.85
CA ARG A 65 2.19 -5.75 -13.42
C ARG A 65 3.05 -6.73 -12.63
N LEU A 66 4.27 -6.97 -13.13
CA LEU A 66 5.27 -7.77 -12.44
C LEU A 66 5.49 -7.27 -11.00
N PRO A 67 5.68 -8.17 -10.03
CA PRO A 67 5.92 -7.77 -8.65
C PRO A 67 7.21 -6.96 -8.53
N GLY A 68 7.12 -5.78 -7.91
CA GLY A 68 8.23 -4.82 -7.79
C GLY A 68 8.12 -3.64 -8.75
N LEU A 69 7.28 -3.70 -9.79
CA LEU A 69 6.90 -2.55 -10.58
C LEU A 69 5.58 -1.96 -10.06
N PRO A 70 5.48 -0.65 -9.83
CA PRO A 70 4.23 -0.04 -9.44
C PRO A 70 3.15 -0.24 -10.52
N ASN A 71 1.93 -0.55 -10.07
CA ASN A 71 0.76 -0.51 -10.94
C ASN A 71 0.27 0.94 -11.04
N SER A 72 -0.05 1.40 -12.25
CA SER A 72 -0.68 2.70 -12.44
C SER A 72 -2.19 2.65 -12.23
N ASN A 73 -2.80 1.45 -12.17
CA ASN A 73 -4.24 1.24 -11.98
C ASN A 73 -5.13 2.07 -12.95
N LEU A 74 -4.61 2.42 -14.14
CA LEU A 74 -5.25 3.37 -15.05
C LEU A 74 -6.73 3.08 -15.30
N GLY A 75 -7.08 1.82 -15.56
CA GLY A 75 -8.48 1.46 -15.81
C GLY A 75 -9.39 1.69 -14.61
N ILE A 76 -8.90 1.48 -13.38
CA ILE A 76 -9.68 1.76 -12.15
C ILE A 76 -9.85 3.27 -12.00
N GLU A 77 -8.79 4.05 -12.21
CA GLU A 77 -8.86 5.51 -12.11
C GLU A 77 -9.82 6.11 -13.15
N THR A 78 -9.84 5.58 -14.38
CA THR A 78 -10.79 6.01 -15.43
C THR A 78 -12.24 5.66 -15.06
N ILE A 79 -12.51 4.47 -14.52
CA ILE A 79 -13.88 4.10 -14.09
C ILE A 79 -14.36 5.01 -12.95
N LEU A 80 -13.45 5.38 -12.05
CA LEU A 80 -13.75 6.27 -10.92
C LEU A 80 -13.68 7.77 -11.32
N GLY A 81 -13.35 8.10 -12.57
CA GLY A 81 -13.25 9.48 -13.06
C GLY A 81 -12.19 10.33 -12.33
N ARG A 82 -11.11 9.68 -11.87
CA ARG A 82 -10.00 10.33 -11.15
C ARG A 82 -8.82 10.67 -12.07
N ASP A 83 -8.80 10.15 -13.29
CA ASP A 83 -7.74 10.39 -14.28
C ASP A 83 -7.67 11.84 -14.79
N ASP A 84 -8.75 12.61 -14.67
CA ASP A 84 -8.81 14.02 -15.07
C ASP A 84 -8.38 15.02 -13.97
N LYS A 85 -8.18 14.56 -12.74
CA LYS A 85 -7.90 15.43 -11.57
C LYS A 85 -6.59 15.06 -10.92
N ILE A 86 -5.84 16.08 -10.49
CA ILE A 86 -4.60 15.92 -9.74
C ILE A 86 -4.91 16.17 -8.26
N ASP A 87 -4.60 15.21 -7.40
CA ASP A 87 -4.79 15.30 -5.95
C ASP A 87 -3.47 15.66 -5.23
N PHE A 88 -3.57 15.93 -3.93
CA PHE A 88 -2.43 16.29 -3.09
C PHE A 88 -1.34 15.21 -3.05
N GLU A 89 -1.72 13.94 -3.16
CA GLU A 89 -0.83 12.79 -3.12
C GLU A 89 0.03 12.68 -4.39
N ASP A 90 -0.45 13.19 -5.53
CA ASP A 90 0.21 13.00 -6.82
C ASP A 90 1.49 13.84 -6.98
N TYR A 91 1.59 14.97 -6.28
CA TYR A 91 2.73 15.88 -6.40
C TYR A 91 3.72 15.80 -5.22
N LEU A 92 3.35 15.21 -4.08
CA LEU A 92 4.18 15.14 -2.86
C LEU A 92 5.22 14.01 -2.88
N GLY A 93 5.75 13.67 -4.05
CA GLY A 93 6.80 12.67 -4.20
C GLY A 93 6.31 11.26 -3.87
N ASP A 94 5.60 10.64 -4.83
CA ASP A 94 5.17 9.25 -4.71
C ASP A 94 6.39 8.34 -4.43
N PRO A 95 6.38 7.48 -3.39
CA PRO A 95 7.46 6.52 -3.13
C PRO A 95 7.76 5.62 -4.35
N ARG A 96 6.81 5.48 -5.29
CA ARG A 96 6.98 4.80 -6.57
C ARG A 96 7.99 5.49 -7.50
N MET A 97 8.22 6.80 -7.33
CA MET A 97 9.17 7.61 -8.11
C MET A 97 10.54 7.73 -7.40
N SER A 98 10.84 6.83 -6.46
CA SER A 98 12.15 6.73 -5.81
C SER A 98 13.28 6.53 -6.84
N GLU A 99 14.41 7.22 -6.63
CA GLU A 99 15.63 7.07 -7.43
C GLU A 99 16.22 5.65 -7.34
N TYR A 100 16.00 4.97 -6.22
CA TYR A 100 16.47 3.60 -6.01
C TYR A 100 15.54 2.60 -6.69
N SER A 101 16.09 1.85 -7.65
CA SER A 101 15.40 0.69 -8.24
C SER A 101 15.24 -0.45 -7.23
N VAL A 102 14.16 -1.23 -7.35
CA VAL A 102 13.89 -2.43 -6.52
C VAL A 102 14.40 -3.69 -7.25
N ASP A 103 14.94 -4.67 -6.52
CA ASP A 103 15.40 -5.94 -7.12
C ASP A 103 14.18 -6.79 -7.53
N MET A 104 13.72 -6.62 -8.77
CA MET A 104 12.51 -7.29 -9.29
C MET A 104 12.57 -8.82 -9.14
N ARG A 105 13.74 -9.43 -9.31
CA ARG A 105 13.94 -10.87 -9.16
C ARG A 105 13.67 -11.31 -7.73
N ALA A 106 14.24 -10.62 -6.75
CA ALA A 106 14.04 -10.96 -5.33
C ALA A 106 12.56 -10.82 -4.91
N VAL A 107 11.87 -9.77 -5.40
CA VAL A 107 10.43 -9.60 -5.14
C VAL A 107 9.61 -10.71 -5.80
N MET A 108 9.99 -11.12 -7.01
CA MET A 108 9.33 -12.22 -7.73
C MET A 108 9.57 -13.58 -7.06
N GLU A 109 10.81 -13.90 -6.68
CA GLU A 109 11.17 -15.12 -5.95
C GLU A 109 10.35 -15.24 -4.66
N LYS A 110 10.20 -14.14 -3.92
CA LYS A 110 9.36 -14.07 -2.73
C LYS A 110 7.87 -14.28 -3.04
N ARG A 111 7.32 -13.64 -4.07
CA ARG A 111 5.90 -13.81 -4.47
C ARG A 111 5.59 -15.25 -4.93
N LEU A 112 6.55 -15.90 -5.58
CA LEU A 112 6.44 -17.28 -6.06
C LEU A 112 6.82 -18.31 -4.97
N GLY A 113 7.30 -17.88 -3.80
CA GLY A 113 7.73 -18.76 -2.73
C GLY A 113 8.99 -19.58 -3.06
N LEU A 114 9.82 -19.10 -4.00
CA LEU A 114 11.04 -19.76 -4.46
C LEU A 114 12.26 -19.46 -3.59
N GLU A 115 12.09 -18.73 -2.48
CA GLU A 115 13.14 -18.62 -1.48
C GLU A 115 13.53 -20.03 -1.00
N VAL A 116 14.82 -20.36 -1.11
CA VAL A 116 15.37 -21.65 -0.69
C VAL A 116 14.98 -21.88 0.78
N ARG A 117 14.01 -22.77 1.04
CA ARG A 117 13.84 -23.39 2.36
C ARG A 117 15.22 -23.92 2.74
N SER A 118 15.73 -23.49 3.89
CA SER A 118 17.03 -23.88 4.43
C SER A 118 17.31 -25.38 4.21
N PRO A 119 18.53 -25.78 3.80
CA PRO A 119 18.81 -27.18 3.53
C PRO A 119 18.72 -28.03 4.80
N ILE A 120 18.28 -29.28 4.61
CA ILE A 120 18.09 -30.33 5.62
C ILE A 120 19.42 -30.77 6.28
N PHE A 121 20.57 -30.31 5.80
CA PHE A 121 21.90 -30.59 6.34
C PHE A 121 22.52 -29.31 6.96
N ALA A 122 22.21 -29.05 8.23
CA ALA A 122 22.90 -28.02 9.00
C ALA A 122 24.06 -28.68 9.78
N GLY A 123 25.26 -28.64 9.20
CA GLY A 123 26.48 -28.75 10.00
C GLY A 123 26.57 -27.54 10.95
N GLU A 124 26.93 -27.80 12.20
CA GLU A 124 27.07 -26.80 13.27
C GLU A 124 27.97 -25.64 12.80
N GLY A 125 27.38 -24.45 12.62
CA GLY A 125 28.15 -23.23 12.32
C GLY A 125 27.53 -22.27 11.30
N VAL A 126 26.46 -22.64 10.58
CA VAL A 126 25.81 -21.70 9.66
C VAL A 126 24.81 -20.85 10.46
N GLN A 127 25.27 -19.67 10.88
CA GLN A 127 24.42 -18.62 11.45
C GLN A 127 23.17 -18.48 10.58
N GLN A 128 22.01 -18.68 11.21
CA GLN A 128 20.70 -18.49 10.58
C GLN A 128 20.72 -17.14 9.87
N ARG A 129 20.54 -17.15 8.53
CA ARG A 129 20.32 -15.93 7.76
C ARG A 129 18.94 -15.38 8.10
N ARG A 130 18.82 -14.81 9.29
CA ARG A 130 17.72 -13.93 9.68
C ARG A 130 17.96 -12.65 8.90
N ASP A 131 17.09 -12.39 7.93
CA ASP A 131 16.94 -11.10 7.26
C ASP A 131 18.21 -10.51 6.61
N GLY A 132 18.34 -10.64 5.29
CA GLY A 132 19.24 -9.75 4.53
C GLY A 132 20.30 -10.42 3.67
N GLN A 133 19.88 -11.17 2.65
CA GLN A 133 20.69 -11.13 1.43
C GLN A 133 20.54 -9.71 0.88
N LEU A 134 21.62 -8.92 0.97
CA LEU A 134 21.64 -7.57 0.42
C LEU A 134 21.13 -7.64 -1.03
N PRO A 135 20.21 -6.75 -1.43
CA PRO A 135 19.96 -6.54 -2.86
C PRO A 135 21.32 -6.23 -3.53
N ARG A 136 21.46 -6.56 -4.82
CA ARG A 136 22.71 -6.27 -5.56
C ARG A 136 23.10 -4.80 -5.31
N ALA A 137 24.41 -4.50 -5.29
CA ALA A 137 24.90 -3.15 -5.03
C ALA A 137 24.13 -2.11 -5.87
N GLY A 138 23.53 -1.10 -5.21
CA GLY A 138 22.72 -0.06 -5.85
C GLY A 138 21.20 -0.30 -5.93
N VAL A 139 20.68 -1.36 -5.30
CA VAL A 139 19.25 -1.74 -5.39
C VAL A 139 18.62 -1.72 -3.99
N ALA A 140 17.38 -1.24 -3.83
CA ALA A 140 16.71 -1.14 -2.52
C ALA A 140 15.82 -2.37 -2.23
N GLN A 141 15.56 -2.66 -0.94
CA GLN A 141 14.59 -3.70 -0.57
C GLN A 141 13.15 -3.19 -0.63
N CYS A 142 12.22 -4.05 -1.06
CA CYS A 142 10.78 -3.74 -1.13
C CYS A 142 10.18 -3.29 0.23
N LYS A 143 10.76 -3.71 1.38
CA LYS A 143 10.35 -3.23 2.72
C LYS A 143 10.76 -1.77 3.00
N GLN A 144 11.83 -1.28 2.39
CA GLN A 144 12.34 0.08 2.62
C GLN A 144 11.52 1.15 1.88
N VAL A 145 10.80 0.76 0.83
CA VAL A 145 9.97 1.69 0.02
C VAL A 145 8.56 1.87 0.59
N ALA A 146 8.09 0.99 1.47
CA ALA A 146 6.73 1.05 2.05
C ALA A 146 6.63 1.87 3.36
N LEU A 147 7.73 2.48 3.83
CA LEU A 147 7.82 3.22 5.10
C LEU A 147 8.39 4.64 4.95
N LEU A 148 8.33 5.19 3.73
CA LEU A 148 8.49 6.61 3.46
C LEU A 148 7.23 7.07 2.72
#